data_AF-D6RWS1-F1
#
_entry.id   AF-D6RWS1-F1
#
_cell.length_a   1.000
_cell.length_b   1.000
_cell.length_c   1.000
_cell.angle_alpha   90.00
_cell.angle_beta   90.00
_cell.angle_gamma   90.00
#
_symmetry.space_group_name_H-M   'P 1'
#
loop_
_entity.id
_entity.type
_entity.pdbx_description
1 polymer ?
#
loop_
_entity_poly.entity_id
_entity_poly.type
_entity_poly.pdbx_seq_one_letter_code
_entity_poly.pdbx_strand_id
1 'polypeptide(L)'
;MTNNLITYLIINNLTLIHFIGFEDIKIKNNAILIKKYIIITITSLLIYSILFYLYKLIAKNNLLFLIPIFYVILIYVLILSFKVLNDIFIIYNKKSNYSNDFMLSNSSLIAITFFALDKNNGFFEGLEMIILSALGILIALILITSIKKNFDKNPKIEILENEPIYFFIMFILSLIPNIIILIHNQ
;
A
#
# COMPACT_ATOMS: atom_id res chain seq x y z
N MET A 1 1.06 19.62 17.20
CA MET A 1 2.16 19.38 16.25
C MET A 1 1.60 19.63 14.87
N THR A 2 2.18 20.58 14.13
CA THR A 2 1.65 21.03 12.83
C THR A 2 1.60 19.88 11.84
N ASN A 3 0.42 19.72 11.22
CA ASN A 3 0.09 18.89 10.06
C ASN A 3 0.98 19.23 8.85
N ASN A 4 2.28 19.00 8.92
CA ASN A 4 3.09 19.04 7.72
C ASN A 4 2.82 17.74 6.98
N LEU A 5 2.22 17.89 5.80
CA LEU A 5 1.99 16.83 4.81
C LEU A 5 3.23 15.95 4.64
N ILE A 6 4.42 16.55 4.74
CA ILE A 6 5.74 15.91 4.75
C ILE A 6 5.91 14.90 5.90
N THR A 7 5.46 15.22 7.10
CA THR A 7 5.52 14.33 8.27
C THR A 7 4.63 13.10 8.07
N TYR A 8 3.42 13.28 7.54
CA TYR A 8 2.56 12.16 7.14
C TYR A 8 3.19 11.34 6.01
N LEU A 9 3.77 12.00 5.01
CA LEU A 9 4.39 11.36 3.84
C LEU A 9 5.70 10.63 4.17
N ILE A 10 6.42 11.00 5.23
CA ILE A 10 7.70 10.39 5.61
C ILE A 10 7.48 9.36 6.72
N ILE A 11 6.76 9.70 7.79
CA ILE A 11 6.68 8.83 8.99
C ILE A 11 5.69 7.67 8.77
N ASN A 12 4.52 7.92 8.19
CA ASN A 12 3.53 6.87 7.98
C ASN A 12 3.87 5.99 6.78
N ASN A 13 4.53 6.54 5.77
CA ASN A 13 4.83 5.79 4.56
C ASN A 13 6.05 4.88 4.73
N LEU A 14 7.06 5.32 5.50
CA LEU A 14 8.27 4.52 5.74
C LEU A 14 8.04 3.45 6.83
N THR A 15 7.00 3.58 7.68
CA THR A 15 6.52 2.47 8.53
C THR A 15 5.79 1.41 7.70
N LEU A 16 4.99 1.84 6.71
CA LEU A 16 4.29 0.94 5.79
C LEU A 16 5.20 0.21 4.80
N ILE A 17 6.47 0.61 4.65
CA ILE A 17 7.46 -0.12 3.84
C ILE A 17 7.55 -1.60 4.25
N HIS A 18 7.40 -1.93 5.52
CA HIS A 18 7.48 -3.33 5.99
C HIS A 18 6.32 -4.19 5.48
N PHE A 19 5.22 -3.56 5.04
CA PHE A 19 4.07 -4.24 4.48
C PHE A 19 4.11 -4.30 2.94
N ILE A 20 5.18 -3.80 2.31
CA ILE A 20 5.44 -4.03 0.89
C ILE A 20 5.62 -5.54 0.71
N GLY A 21 4.72 -6.14 -0.07
CA GLY A 21 4.78 -7.57 -0.32
C GLY A 21 5.93 -7.93 -1.26
N PHE A 22 6.45 -9.15 -1.15
CA PHE A 22 7.37 -9.72 -2.15
C PHE A 22 6.83 -9.59 -3.60
N GLU A 23 5.51 -9.65 -3.76
CA GLU A 23 4.82 -9.48 -5.04
C GLU A 23 5.01 -8.08 -5.64
N ASP A 24 5.09 -7.04 -4.81
CA ASP A 24 5.30 -5.67 -5.26
C ASP A 24 6.74 -5.50 -5.78
N ILE A 25 7.71 -6.11 -5.09
CA ILE A 25 9.14 -6.04 -5.38
C ILE A 25 9.50 -6.74 -6.71
N LYS A 26 8.79 -7.82 -7.06
CA LYS A 26 9.01 -8.56 -8.31
C LYS A 26 8.69 -7.74 -9.57
N ILE A 27 7.94 -6.65 -9.44
CA ILE A 27 7.55 -5.80 -10.57
C ILE A 27 8.70 -4.84 -10.93
N LYS A 28 9.49 -5.21 -11.94
CA LYS A 28 10.66 -4.42 -12.38
C LYS A 28 10.32 -3.22 -13.27
N ASN A 29 9.09 -3.14 -13.77
CA ASN A 29 8.61 -2.08 -14.66
C ASN A 29 7.80 -1.04 -13.89
N ASN A 30 8.30 0.20 -13.83
CA ASN A 30 7.68 1.30 -13.12
C ASN A 30 6.26 1.61 -13.62
N ALA A 31 5.97 1.45 -14.92
CA ALA A 31 4.63 1.70 -15.46
C ALA A 31 3.58 0.71 -14.92
N ILE A 32 3.97 -0.57 -14.79
CA ILE A 32 3.12 -1.61 -14.21
C ILE A 32 2.92 -1.37 -12.71
N LEU A 33 3.98 -0.95 -12.02
CA LEU A 33 3.96 -0.62 -10.59
C LEU A 33 3.03 0.58 -10.30
N ILE A 34 3.13 1.66 -11.08
CA ILE A 34 2.24 2.82 -10.99
C ILE A 34 0.78 2.39 -11.21
N LYS A 35 0.52 1.61 -12.26
CA LYS A 35 -0.83 1.11 -12.55
C LYS A 35 -1.39 0.30 -11.37
N LYS A 36 -0.57 -0.57 -10.77
CA LYS A 36 -0.94 -1.36 -9.58
C LYS A 36 -1.29 -0.45 -8.39
N TYR A 37 -0.46 0.53 -8.07
CA TYR A 37 -0.70 1.42 -6.93
C TYR A 37 -1.89 2.35 -7.11
N ILE A 38 -2.22 2.75 -8.35
CA ILE A 38 -3.47 3.47 -8.64
C ILE A 38 -4.68 2.61 -8.25
N ILE A 39 -4.66 1.34 -8.64
CA ILE A 39 -5.75 0.39 -8.35
C ILE A 39 -5.83 0.12 -6.85
N ILE A 40 -4.70 -0.07 -6.16
CA ILE A 40 -4.63 -0.20 -4.70
C ILE A 40 -5.21 1.04 -4.02
N THR A 41 -4.88 2.25 -4.49
CA THR A 41 -5.38 3.49 -3.90
C THR A 41 -6.90 3.58 -4.03
N ILE A 42 -7.43 3.38 -5.24
CA ILE A 42 -8.88 3.45 -5.50
C ILE A 42 -9.63 2.40 -4.67
N THR A 43 -9.13 1.17 -4.64
CA THR A 43 -9.77 0.10 -3.85
C THR A 43 -9.68 0.36 -2.36
N SER A 44 -8.54 0.82 -1.83
CA SER A 44 -8.40 1.23 -0.43
C SER A 44 -9.42 2.31 -0.06
N LEU A 45 -9.59 3.32 -0.91
CA LEU A 45 -10.55 4.41 -0.69
C LEU A 45 -11.99 3.89 -0.66
N LEU A 46 -12.37 2.98 -1.56
CA LEU A 46 -13.71 2.37 -1.55
C LEU A 46 -13.94 1.54 -0.29
N ILE A 47 -12.98 0.68 0.06
CA ILE A 47 -13.05 -0.18 1.24
C ILE A 47 -13.17 0.68 2.50
N TYR A 48 -12.26 1.64 2.68
CA TYR A 48 -12.27 2.56 3.81
C TYR A 48 -13.58 3.34 3.90
N SER A 49 -14.09 3.84 2.78
CA SER A 49 -15.32 4.63 2.76
C SER A 49 -16.52 3.84 3.29
N ILE A 50 -16.60 2.55 2.96
CA ILE A 50 -17.69 1.67 3.41
C ILE A 50 -17.45 1.21 4.86
N LEU A 51 -16.20 0.92 5.23
CA LEU A 51 -15.87 0.37 6.54
C LEU A 51 -15.74 1.42 7.65
N PHE A 52 -15.50 2.69 7.36
CA PHE A 52 -15.16 3.69 8.40
C PHE A 52 -16.18 3.78 9.54
N TYR A 53 -17.46 3.97 9.22
CA TYR A 53 -18.50 4.09 10.23
C TYR A 53 -18.76 2.77 10.96
N LEU A 54 -18.69 1.66 10.22
CA LEU A 54 -18.80 0.31 10.78
C LEU A 54 -17.66 0.05 11.78
N TYR A 55 -16.43 0.43 11.41
CA TYR A 55 -15.23 0.30 12.24
C TYR A 55 -15.38 1.07 13.55
N LYS A 56 -15.80 2.33 13.50
CA LYS A 56 -16.01 3.15 14.72
C LYS A 56 -17.11 2.58 15.62
N LEU A 57 -18.20 2.08 15.03
CA LEU A 57 -19.29 1.44 15.78
C LEU A 57 -18.80 0.16 16.49
N ILE A 58 -18.09 -0.70 15.75
CA ILE A 58 -17.57 -1.97 16.25
C ILE A 58 -16.47 -1.74 17.31
N ALA A 59 -15.61 -0.74 17.11
CA ALA A 59 -14.59 -0.33 18.06
C ALA A 59 -15.18 0.07 19.41
N LYS A 60 -16.23 0.88 19.39
CA LYS A 60 -16.94 1.32 20.60
C LYS A 60 -17.53 0.15 21.41
N ASN A 61 -17.85 -0.94 20.73
CA ASN A 61 -18.48 -2.12 21.33
C ASN A 61 -17.48 -3.24 21.64
N ASN A 62 -16.16 -3.01 21.53
CA ASN A 62 -15.10 -4.01 21.71
C ASN A 62 -15.21 -5.24 20.79
N LEU A 63 -15.76 -5.06 19.58
CA LEU A 63 -15.99 -6.15 18.62
C LEU A 63 -14.99 -6.13 17.44
N LEU A 64 -13.84 -5.45 17.58
CA LEU A 64 -12.87 -5.22 16.49
C LEU A 64 -12.39 -6.50 15.79
N PHE A 65 -12.43 -7.65 16.48
CA PHE A 65 -12.11 -8.95 15.90
C PHE A 65 -13.00 -9.33 14.70
N LEU A 66 -14.17 -8.71 14.53
CA LEU A 66 -15.05 -8.92 13.39
C LEU A 66 -14.63 -8.14 12.13
N ILE A 67 -13.82 -7.08 12.26
CA ILE A 67 -13.44 -6.22 11.12
C ILE A 67 -12.74 -6.99 9.99
N PRO A 68 -11.77 -7.88 10.26
CA PRO A 68 -11.15 -8.68 9.20
C PRO A 68 -12.16 -9.49 8.38
N ILE A 69 -13.21 -10.01 9.01
CA ILE A 69 -14.28 -10.76 8.32
C ILE A 69 -15.03 -9.85 7.35
N PHE A 70 -15.46 -8.68 7.82
CA PHE A 70 -16.13 -7.68 6.97
C PHE A 70 -15.24 -7.21 5.82
N TYR A 71 -13.94 -7.01 6.09
CA TYR A 71 -12.97 -6.62 5.08
C TYR A 71 -12.85 -7.66 3.95
N VAL A 72 -12.72 -8.94 4.29
CA VAL A 72 -12.62 -10.02 3.29
C VAL A 72 -13.89 -10.12 2.44
N ILE A 73 -15.07 -10.06 3.08
CA ILE A 73 -16.36 -10.06 2.38
C ILE A 73 -16.41 -8.89 1.39
N LEU A 74 -16.02 -7.70 1.84
CA LEU A 74 -16.11 -6.49 1.05
C LEU A 74 -15.15 -6.49 -0.15
N ILE A 75 -13.92 -6.98 0.02
CA ILE A 75 -13.00 -7.19 -1.10
C ILE A 75 -13.57 -8.17 -2.11
N TYR A 76 -14.13 -9.29 -1.64
CA TYR A 76 -14.71 -10.28 -2.53
C TYR A 76 -15.85 -9.70 -3.37
N VAL A 77 -16.73 -8.92 -2.74
CA VAL A 77 -17.81 -8.19 -3.43
C VAL A 77 -17.22 -7.20 -4.45
N LEU A 78 -16.23 -6.39 -4.06
CA LEU A 78 -15.59 -5.44 -4.97
C LEU A 78 -14.96 -6.13 -6.19
N ILE A 79 -14.31 -7.28 -5.99
CA ILE A 79 -13.70 -8.06 -7.08
C ILE A 79 -14.75 -8.59 -8.05
N LEU A 80 -15.86 -9.10 -7.54
CA LEU A 80 -16.99 -9.53 -8.38
C LEU A 80 -17.56 -8.34 -9.15
N SER A 81 -17.75 -7.19 -8.48
CA SER A 81 -18.23 -5.97 -9.13
C SER A 81 -17.26 -5.50 -10.22
N PHE A 82 -15.95 -5.48 -9.97
CA PHE A 82 -14.96 -5.13 -10.99
C PHE A 82 -14.92 -6.13 -12.14
N LYS A 83 -15.12 -7.43 -11.87
CA LYS A 83 -15.21 -8.45 -12.91
C LYS A 83 -16.41 -8.19 -13.83
N VAL A 84 -17.59 -7.99 -13.25
CA VAL A 84 -18.81 -7.69 -14.01
C VAL A 84 -18.66 -6.39 -14.80
N LEU A 85 -18.12 -5.33 -14.19
CA LEU A 85 -17.83 -4.08 -14.90
C LEU A 85 -16.85 -4.32 -16.04
N ASN A 86 -15.79 -5.08 -15.81
CA ASN A 86 -14.80 -5.39 -16.83
C ASN A 86 -15.40 -6.22 -17.97
N ASP A 87 -16.26 -7.20 -17.70
CA ASP A 87 -16.95 -8.00 -18.72
C ASP A 87 -17.88 -7.11 -19.57
N ILE A 88 -18.60 -6.17 -18.94
CA ILE A 88 -19.36 -5.14 -19.65
C ILE A 88 -18.41 -4.32 -20.53
N PHE A 89 -17.29 -3.83 -20.00
CA PHE A 89 -16.31 -3.06 -20.75
C PHE A 89 -15.62 -3.87 -21.87
N ILE A 90 -15.39 -5.18 -21.72
CA ILE A 90 -14.82 -6.04 -22.78
C ILE A 90 -15.80 -6.15 -23.94
N ILE A 91 -17.11 -6.30 -23.66
CA ILE A 91 -18.15 -6.29 -24.68
C ILE A 91 -18.10 -4.97 -25.48
N TYR A 92 -17.77 -3.85 -24.82
CA TYR A 92 -17.63 -2.54 -25.46
C TYR A 92 -16.24 -2.24 -26.08
N ASN A 93 -15.13 -2.83 -25.60
CA ASN A 93 -13.76 -2.43 -25.96
C ASN A 93 -12.80 -3.57 -26.40
N LYS A 94 -13.28 -4.81 -26.59
CA LYS A 94 -12.58 -5.97 -27.19
C LYS A 94 -11.21 -6.39 -26.60
N LYS A 95 -10.67 -5.71 -25.60
CA LYS A 95 -9.43 -6.07 -24.91
C LYS A 95 -9.51 -5.70 -23.43
N SER A 96 -9.62 -6.68 -22.55
CA SER A 96 -8.96 -6.55 -21.26
C SER A 96 -8.52 -7.91 -20.71
N ASN A 97 -7.22 -7.99 -20.43
CA ASN A 97 -6.63 -9.05 -19.63
C ASN A 97 -6.36 -8.44 -18.25
N TYR A 98 -7.34 -8.54 -17.35
CA TYR A 98 -7.18 -8.25 -15.94
C TYR A 98 -7.42 -9.53 -15.15
N SER A 99 -6.38 -10.08 -14.52
CA SER A 99 -6.53 -11.12 -13.52
C SER A 99 -6.83 -10.46 -12.17
N ASN A 100 -8.10 -10.52 -11.75
CA ASN A 100 -8.58 -9.92 -10.51
C ASN A 100 -8.06 -10.61 -9.24
N ASP A 101 -7.45 -11.79 -9.36
CA ASP A 101 -6.95 -12.58 -8.22
C ASP A 101 -5.86 -11.87 -7.41
N PHE A 102 -5.19 -10.88 -7.99
CA PHE A 102 -4.08 -10.16 -7.38
C PHE A 102 -4.49 -9.18 -6.27
N MET A 103 -5.79 -8.86 -6.13
CA MET A 103 -6.25 -7.88 -5.16
C MET A 103 -6.58 -8.47 -3.78
N LEU A 104 -6.87 -9.77 -3.68
CA LEU A 104 -7.31 -10.40 -2.42
C LEU A 104 -6.24 -10.46 -1.33
N SER A 105 -4.98 -10.61 -1.73
CA SER A 105 -3.86 -10.89 -0.83
C SER A 105 -2.80 -9.81 -0.84
N ASN A 106 -3.04 -8.65 -1.48
CA ASN A 106 -2.03 -7.62 -1.54
C ASN A 106 -1.84 -6.98 -0.14
N SER A 107 -0.67 -7.23 0.46
CA SER A 107 -0.34 -6.76 1.80
C SER A 107 -0.33 -5.23 1.91
N SER A 108 0.07 -4.53 0.84
CA SER A 108 0.03 -3.07 0.77
C SER A 108 -1.41 -2.54 0.86
N LEU A 109 -2.37 -3.17 0.15
CA LEU A 109 -3.80 -2.80 0.20
C LEU A 109 -4.36 -2.93 1.62
N ILE A 110 -4.08 -4.05 2.29
CA ILE A 110 -4.52 -4.32 3.67
C ILE A 110 -3.91 -3.28 4.61
N ALA A 111 -2.59 -3.10 4.55
CA ALA A 111 -1.87 -2.23 5.46
C ALA A 111 -2.32 -0.78 5.34
N ILE A 112 -2.42 -0.23 4.12
CA ILE A 112 -2.88 1.16 3.90
C ILE A 112 -4.29 1.36 4.46
N THR A 113 -5.20 0.42 4.19
CA THR A 113 -6.61 0.54 4.60
C THR A 113 -6.76 0.51 6.12
N PHE A 114 -6.16 -0.49 6.77
CA PHE A 114 -6.27 -0.64 8.23
C PHE A 114 -5.50 0.45 8.98
N PHE A 115 -4.37 0.90 8.45
CA PHE A 115 -3.62 2.00 9.02
C PHE A 115 -4.48 3.29 9.07
N ALA A 116 -5.21 3.59 8.00
CA ALA A 116 -6.12 4.73 7.96
C ALA A 116 -7.34 4.59 8.88
N LEU A 117 -7.88 3.36 9.05
CA LEU A 117 -9.00 3.09 9.97
C LEU A 117 -8.60 3.26 11.44
N ASP A 118 -7.41 2.80 11.81
CA ASP A 118 -6.95 2.78 13.21
C ASP A 118 -6.48 4.15 13.69
N LYS A 119 -5.71 4.87 12.86
CA LYS A 119 -5.02 6.10 13.29
C LYS A 119 -5.89 7.35 13.38
N ASN A 120 -7.06 7.38 12.73
CA ASN A 120 -7.77 8.64 12.52
C ASN A 120 -9.13 8.71 13.20
N ASN A 121 -9.49 9.94 13.58
CA ASN A 121 -10.80 10.25 14.15
C ASN A 121 -11.74 10.89 13.12
N GLY A 122 -11.21 11.59 12.11
CA GLY A 122 -11.97 12.15 11.01
C GLY A 122 -12.02 11.25 9.76
N PHE A 123 -13.18 11.21 9.09
CA PHE A 123 -13.35 10.49 7.82
C PHE A 123 -12.38 10.99 6.74
N PHE A 124 -12.34 12.31 6.54
CA PHE A 124 -11.52 12.95 5.50
C PHE A 124 -10.02 12.82 5.75
N GLU A 125 -9.59 12.87 7.02
CA GLU A 125 -8.18 12.66 7.39
C GLU A 125 -7.70 11.27 6.98
N GLY A 126 -8.54 10.23 7.11
CA GLY A 126 -8.19 8.90 6.63
C GLY A 126 -8.16 8.77 5.11
N LEU A 127 -8.99 9.50 4.37
CA LEU A 127 -8.87 9.55 2.90
C LEU A 127 -7.53 10.15 2.47
N GLU A 128 -7.12 11.26 3.09
CA GLU A 128 -5.82 11.88 2.85
C GLU A 128 -4.69 10.92 3.18
N MET A 129 -4.77 10.25 4.33
CA MET A 129 -3.76 9.27 4.76
C MET A 129 -3.63 8.10 3.78
N ILE A 130 -4.72 7.59 3.21
CA ILE A 130 -4.68 6.52 2.20
C ILE A 130 -3.90 6.98 0.96
N ILE A 131 -4.20 8.17 0.45
CA ILE A 131 -3.56 8.72 -0.74
C ILE A 131 -2.06 8.91 -0.49
N LEU A 132 -1.70 9.54 0.63
CA LEU A 132 -0.30 9.77 1.00
C LEU A 132 0.45 8.44 1.21
N SER A 133 -0.19 7.47 1.86
CA SER A 133 0.38 6.12 2.11
C SER A 133 0.68 5.38 0.83
N ALA A 134 -0.29 5.31 -0.08
CA ALA A 134 -0.09 4.66 -1.37
C ALA A 134 1.03 5.33 -2.19
N LEU A 135 1.10 6.67 -2.19
CA LEU A 135 2.15 7.41 -2.88
C LEU A 135 3.53 7.17 -2.28
N GLY A 136 3.67 7.17 -0.97
CA GLY A 136 4.98 6.95 -0.35
C GLY A 136 5.50 5.53 -0.54
N ILE A 137 4.62 4.53 -0.47
CA ILE A 137 5.01 3.15 -0.78
C ILE A 137 5.44 3.03 -2.25
N LEU A 138 4.72 3.66 -3.17
CA LEU A 138 5.06 3.70 -4.59
C LEU A 138 6.46 4.33 -4.81
N ILE A 139 6.73 5.47 -4.17
CA ILE A 139 8.04 6.13 -4.23
C ILE A 139 9.14 5.22 -3.66
N ALA A 140 8.90 4.58 -2.51
CA ALA A 140 9.83 3.65 -1.90
C ALA A 140 10.18 2.49 -2.84
N LEU A 141 9.19 1.87 -3.47
CA LEU A 141 9.40 0.79 -4.44
C LEU A 141 10.22 1.23 -5.66
N ILE A 142 9.96 2.43 -6.18
CA ILE A 142 10.75 3.00 -7.29
C ILE A 142 12.20 3.22 -6.85
N LEU A 143 12.43 3.72 -5.63
CA LEU A 143 13.77 3.89 -5.09
C LEU A 143 14.48 2.55 -4.90
N ILE A 144 13.82 1.57 -4.28
CA ILE A 144 14.35 0.22 -4.07
C ILE A 144 14.79 -0.41 -5.40
N THR A 145 13.90 -0.40 -6.40
CA THR A 145 14.18 -0.97 -7.73
C THR A 145 15.29 -0.21 -8.46
N SER A 146 15.40 1.11 -8.28
CA SER A 146 16.46 1.93 -8.86
C SER A 146 17.82 1.68 -8.20
N ILE A 147 17.85 1.58 -6.86
CA ILE A 147 19.06 1.25 -6.09
C ILE A 147 19.56 -0.13 -6.50
N LYS A 148 18.68 -1.14 -6.55
CA LYS A 148 19.04 -2.49 -7.02
C LYS A 148 19.60 -2.50 -8.43
N LYS A 149 18.93 -1.82 -9.39
CA LYS A 149 19.45 -1.67 -10.77
C LYS A 149 20.85 -1.05 -10.81
N ASN A 150 21.18 -0.18 -9.87
CA ASN A 150 22.53 0.42 -9.79
C ASN A 150 23.56 -0.55 -9.20
N PHE A 151 23.17 -1.34 -8.19
CA PHE A 151 24.02 -2.42 -7.65
C PHE A 151 24.32 -3.49 -8.69
N ASP A 152 23.33 -3.89 -9.49
CA ASP A 152 23.49 -4.92 -10.53
C ASP A 152 24.44 -4.51 -11.67
N LYS A 153 24.69 -3.20 -11.85
CA LYS A 153 25.65 -2.72 -12.88
C LYS A 153 27.10 -2.93 -12.50
N ASN A 154 27.41 -2.98 -11.19
CA ASN A 154 28.77 -3.17 -10.67
C ASN A 154 28.71 -4.08 -9.42
N PRO A 155 28.38 -5.37 -9.58
CA PRO A 155 28.27 -6.27 -8.44
C PRO A 155 29.66 -6.46 -7.82
N LYS A 156 29.86 -5.89 -6.62
CA LYS A 156 31.11 -6.06 -5.84
C LYS A 156 31.04 -7.22 -4.85
N ILE A 157 29.85 -7.77 -4.59
CA ILE A 157 29.60 -8.75 -3.52
C ILE A 157 28.56 -9.77 -4.02
N GLU A 158 28.98 -11.03 -4.20
CA GLU A 158 28.13 -12.12 -4.73
C GLU A 158 26.86 -12.39 -3.88
N ILE A 159 26.93 -12.19 -2.56
CA ILE A 159 25.79 -12.38 -1.64
C ILE A 159 24.62 -11.41 -1.95
N LEU A 160 24.91 -10.28 -2.61
CA LEU A 160 23.94 -9.21 -2.90
C LEU A 160 23.34 -9.27 -4.31
N GLU A 161 23.72 -10.25 -5.13
CA GLU A 161 23.20 -10.37 -6.51
C GLU A 161 21.73 -10.80 -6.55
N ASN A 162 21.22 -11.46 -5.52
CA ASN A 162 19.90 -12.11 -5.50
C ASN A 162 18.78 -11.28 -4.86
N GLU A 163 17.56 -11.84 -4.79
CA GLU A 163 16.38 -11.24 -4.13
C GLU A 163 16.60 -10.68 -2.70
N PRO A 164 17.51 -11.20 -1.85
CA PRO A 164 17.74 -10.69 -0.49
C PRO A 164 18.13 -9.20 -0.40
N ILE A 165 18.80 -8.64 -1.42
CA ILE A 165 19.21 -7.23 -1.40
C ILE A 165 18.01 -6.28 -1.37
N TYR A 166 16.85 -6.69 -1.91
CA TYR A 166 15.65 -5.86 -1.85
C TYR A 166 15.23 -5.63 -0.39
N PHE A 167 15.29 -6.66 0.45
CA PHE A 167 15.02 -6.55 1.89
C PHE A 167 16.06 -5.70 2.61
N PHE A 168 17.33 -5.82 2.21
CA PHE A 168 18.39 -5.00 2.78
C PHE A 168 18.19 -3.50 2.46
N ILE A 169 17.84 -3.18 1.21
CA ILE A 169 17.51 -1.81 0.81
C ILE A 169 16.27 -1.31 1.56
N MET A 170 15.22 -2.13 1.66
CA MET A 170 14.01 -1.80 2.44
C MET A 170 14.32 -1.50 3.90
N PHE A 171 15.16 -2.32 4.53
CA PHE A 171 15.61 -2.14 5.90
C PHE A 171 16.36 -0.81 6.08
N ILE A 172 17.30 -0.48 5.18
CA ILE A 172 18.00 0.80 5.24
C ILE A 172 17.02 1.97 5.08
N LEU A 173 16.11 1.90 4.10
CA LEU A 173 15.12 2.94 3.86
C LEU A 173 14.15 3.10 5.06
N SER A 174 13.84 2.03 5.79
CA SER A 174 12.96 2.09 6.95
C SER A 174 13.62 2.66 8.21
N LEU A 175 14.95 2.78 8.25
CA LEU A 175 15.68 3.45 9.33
C LEU A 175 15.67 4.98 9.22
N ILE A 176 15.62 5.51 8.00
CA ILE A 176 15.58 6.95 7.71
C ILE A 176 14.51 7.71 8.51
N PRO A 177 13.23 7.30 8.57
CA PRO A 177 12.21 8.02 9.36
C PRO A 177 12.54 8.02 10.85
N ASN A 178 13.04 6.89 11.40
CA ASN A 178 13.36 6.78 12.81
C ASN A 178 14.49 7.75 13.18
N ILE A 179 15.48 7.91 12.30
CA ILE A 179 16.55 8.88 12.45
C ILE A 179 16.01 10.32 12.39
N ILE A 180 15.15 10.63 11.41
CA ILE A 180 14.55 11.97 11.29
C ILE A 180 13.71 12.34 12.51
N ILE A 181 12.89 11.40 13.02
CA ILE A 181 12.09 11.58 14.23
C ILE A 181 12.99 11.81 15.44
N LEU A 182 14.05 11.02 15.57
CA LEU A 182 14.99 11.14 16.68
C LEU A 182 15.72 12.49 16.68
N ILE A 183 16.02 13.05 15.50
CA ILE A 183 16.62 14.38 15.36
C ILE A 183 15.61 15.50 15.64
N HIS A 184 14.35 15.36 15.24
CA HIS A 184 13.32 16.40 15.39
C HIS A 184 12.62 16.42 16.77
N ASN A 185 12.71 15.33 17.53
CA ASN A 185 12.18 15.26 18.91
C ASN A 185 13.23 15.61 19.99
N GLN A 186 14.43 16.07 19.59
CA GLN A 186 15.41 16.72 20.45
C GLN A 186 15.22 18.24 20.41
#